data_AF-A0A9Q0LSD6-F1
#
_entry.id   AF-A0A9Q0LSD6-F1
#
_cell.length_a   1.000
_cell.length_b   1.000
_cell.length_c   1.000
_cell.angle_alpha   90.00
_cell.angle_beta   90.00
_cell.angle_gamma   90.00
#
_symmetry.space_group_name_H-M   'P 1'
#
loop_
_entity.id
_entity.type
_entity.pdbx_description
1 polymer ?
#
loop_
_entity_poly.entity_id
_entity_poly.type
_entity_poly.pdbx_seq_one_letter_code
_entity_poly.pdbx_strand_id
1 'polypeptide(L)'
;MKILIKTLNEEKTMSLQVGKTESIMEIKVKIEEKKAIPYQDQILIFEGKKLKDETTLDYYKIHKESTVYLINRLKADVSLPGTIFVNSLDLKPVKCEIGPNQSVKDLKSQLKAKLGIPTKYQILIFEGKTLQNESSLIDCQIKKESTIYLINKLKNFQPLKFPIFIKPESNRIVVLDVEPTETVENLKSKISSTLKMQVDEIKLLYKGKKLENWKTLFDYSIQKDFSIDLVRISKNIESAKNEKNAKNSKNSKIQKNIESAKNSINSINDSKEKKNSTWRDFVPGFNIESKCSNKDCKAFGEYVIIKFGIGKFDLLSKKVLKKCLCPECKKILDPEKPAFFNCQWKFQGVKKEKEKEKLKNKKFINQWKKSDEYEIYQVGEINKDYWKSLSFQTKKK
;
A
#
# COMPACT_ATOMS: atom_id res chain seq x y z
N MET A 1 15.16 -0.61 -39.71
CA MET A 1 15.81 -1.82 -40.26
C MET A 1 16.06 -2.83 -39.15
N LYS A 2 16.25 -4.11 -39.48
CA LYS A 2 16.54 -5.18 -38.52
C LYS A 2 18.02 -5.52 -38.59
N ILE A 3 18.72 -5.58 -37.47
CA ILE A 3 20.12 -6.05 -37.37
C ILE A 3 20.21 -7.25 -36.42
N LEU A 4 21.28 -8.02 -36.53
CA LEU A 4 21.55 -9.19 -35.69
C LEU A 4 22.64 -8.87 -34.68
N ILE A 5 22.41 -9.18 -33.40
CA ILE A 5 23.41 -9.05 -32.33
C ILE A 5 23.79 -10.45 -31.87
N LYS A 6 25.08 -10.78 -31.96
CA LYS A 6 25.64 -12.07 -31.53
C LYS A 6 26.61 -11.86 -30.36
N THR A 7 26.34 -12.48 -29.23
CA THR A 7 27.26 -12.45 -28.08
C THR A 7 28.39 -13.43 -28.32
N LEU A 8 29.66 -13.06 -28.11
CA LEU A 8 30.79 -13.98 -28.36
C LEU A 8 30.81 -15.22 -27.44
N ASN A 9 30.15 -15.15 -26.28
CA ASN A 9 30.12 -16.22 -25.28
C ASN A 9 28.84 -17.07 -25.34
N GLU A 10 27.88 -16.76 -26.23
CA GLU A 10 26.62 -17.49 -26.38
C GLU A 10 26.38 -17.78 -27.87
N GLU A 11 25.93 -18.98 -28.23
CA GLU A 11 25.51 -19.26 -29.61
C GLU A 11 24.19 -18.54 -30.00
N LYS A 12 23.60 -17.80 -29.07
CA LYS A 12 22.30 -17.16 -29.22
C LYS A 12 22.41 -15.81 -29.91
N THR A 13 21.89 -15.75 -31.13
CA THR A 13 21.73 -14.50 -31.90
C THR A 13 20.37 -13.88 -31.58
N MET A 14 20.33 -12.56 -31.33
CA MET A 14 19.09 -11.82 -31.16
C MET A 14 18.91 -10.80 -32.28
N SER A 15 17.66 -10.48 -32.61
CA SER A 15 17.38 -9.40 -33.57
C SER A 15 16.96 -8.10 -32.89
N LEU A 16 17.47 -6.99 -33.42
CA LEU A 16 17.18 -5.64 -32.94
C LEU A 16 16.61 -4.77 -34.06
N GLN A 17 15.56 -4.01 -33.75
CA GLN A 17 14.93 -3.08 -34.68
C GLN A 17 15.51 -1.68 -34.44
N VAL A 18 16.15 -1.11 -35.47
CA VAL A 18 16.99 0.09 -35.37
C VAL A 18 16.77 1.04 -36.55
N GLY A 19 16.96 2.33 -36.34
CA GLY A 19 17.04 3.34 -37.40
C GLY A 19 18.45 3.44 -37.99
N LYS A 20 18.61 3.83 -39.26
CA LYS A 20 19.95 4.02 -39.87
C LYS A 20 20.74 5.15 -39.21
N THR A 21 20.04 6.17 -38.74
CA THR A 21 20.60 7.36 -38.10
C THR A 21 20.76 7.23 -36.58
N GLU A 22 20.36 6.10 -35.99
CA GLU A 22 20.56 5.87 -34.56
C GLU A 22 22.05 5.75 -34.25
N SER A 23 22.43 6.38 -33.15
CA SER A 23 23.78 6.32 -32.60
C SER A 23 24.06 4.96 -31.98
N ILE A 24 25.34 4.59 -31.92
CA ILE A 24 25.77 3.36 -31.26
C ILE A 24 25.38 3.36 -29.78
N MET A 25 25.39 4.52 -29.10
CA MET A 25 24.88 4.64 -27.73
C MET A 25 23.42 4.20 -27.62
N GLU A 26 22.54 4.69 -28.49
CA GLU A 26 21.11 4.31 -28.50
C GLU A 26 20.94 2.80 -28.80
N ILE A 27 21.77 2.24 -29.67
CA ILE A 27 21.77 0.79 -29.92
C ILE A 27 22.14 0.01 -28.67
N LYS A 28 23.16 0.44 -27.93
CA LYS A 28 23.58 -0.23 -26.69
C LYS A 28 22.48 -0.17 -25.62
N VAL A 29 21.78 0.96 -25.50
CA VAL A 29 20.62 1.07 -24.60
C VAL A 29 19.51 0.09 -24.99
N LYS A 30 19.21 -0.08 -26.28
CA LYS A 30 18.23 -1.08 -26.73
C LYS A 30 18.67 -2.53 -26.50
N ILE A 31 19.98 -2.79 -26.55
CA ILE A 31 20.53 -4.12 -26.20
C ILE A 31 20.41 -4.36 -24.69
N GLU A 32 20.66 -3.33 -23.89
CA GLU A 32 20.52 -3.36 -22.44
C GLU A 32 19.09 -3.69 -22.01
N GLU A 33 18.08 -3.07 -22.62
CA GLU A 33 16.66 -3.40 -22.38
C GLU A 33 16.33 -4.87 -22.65
N LYS A 34 17.00 -5.51 -23.62
CA LYS A 34 16.70 -6.88 -24.05
C LYS A 34 17.57 -7.96 -23.40
N LYS A 35 18.81 -7.63 -23.04
CA LYS A 35 19.81 -8.57 -22.52
C LYS A 35 20.22 -8.27 -21.08
N ALA A 36 19.75 -7.16 -20.49
CA ALA A 36 20.13 -6.69 -19.17
C ALA A 36 21.65 -6.52 -18.98
N ILE A 37 22.38 -6.20 -20.05
CA ILE A 37 23.82 -5.89 -20.02
C ILE A 37 23.96 -4.37 -20.05
N PRO A 38 24.56 -3.72 -19.04
CA PRO A 38 24.72 -2.26 -19.01
C PRO A 38 25.41 -1.71 -20.25
N TYR A 39 24.90 -0.61 -20.84
CA TYR A 39 25.44 -0.08 -22.11
C TYR A 39 26.94 0.31 -22.02
N GLN A 40 27.41 0.67 -20.83
CA GLN A 40 28.82 1.00 -20.55
C GLN A 40 29.74 -0.22 -20.63
N ASP A 41 29.20 -1.40 -20.29
CA ASP A 41 29.90 -2.68 -20.32
C ASP A 41 29.81 -3.38 -21.68
N GLN A 42 28.96 -2.87 -22.57
CA GLN A 42 28.84 -3.37 -23.93
C GLN A 42 29.99 -2.84 -24.80
N ILE A 43 30.71 -3.76 -25.44
CA ILE A 43 31.54 -3.48 -26.60
C ILE A 43 30.85 -4.07 -27.81
N LEU A 44 30.45 -3.20 -28.73
CA LEU A 44 29.95 -3.61 -30.04
C LEU A 44 31.10 -3.63 -31.04
N ILE A 45 31.19 -4.71 -31.81
CA ILE A 45 32.20 -4.92 -32.84
C ILE A 45 31.50 -5.27 -34.15
N PHE A 46 31.87 -4.59 -35.22
CA PHE A 46 31.42 -4.88 -36.58
C PHE A 46 32.63 -4.92 -37.51
N GLU A 47 32.78 -5.98 -38.31
CA GLU A 47 33.93 -6.18 -39.21
C GLU A 47 35.30 -5.96 -38.53
N GLY A 48 35.45 -6.48 -37.30
CA GLY A 48 36.68 -6.33 -36.51
C GLY A 48 36.90 -4.94 -35.91
N LYS A 49 36.02 -3.97 -36.16
CA LYS A 49 36.12 -2.61 -35.62
C LYS A 49 35.22 -2.44 -34.40
N LYS A 50 35.79 -1.91 -33.32
CA LYS A 50 35.03 -1.45 -32.16
C LYS A 50 34.23 -0.21 -32.52
N LEU A 51 32.92 -0.27 -32.29
CA LEU A 51 32.00 0.83 -32.56
C LEU A 51 32.10 1.89 -31.45
N LYS A 52 32.09 3.17 -31.84
CA LYS A 52 32.15 4.34 -30.93
C LYS A 52 30.76 4.90 -30.66
N ASP A 53 30.51 5.36 -29.44
CA ASP A 53 29.16 5.69 -28.95
C ASP A 53 28.52 6.87 -29.71
N GLU A 54 29.30 7.89 -30.05
CA GLU A 54 28.87 9.10 -30.77
C GLU A 54 28.69 8.92 -32.29
N THR A 55 28.97 7.73 -32.83
CA THR A 55 28.82 7.46 -34.27
C THR A 55 27.51 6.75 -34.59
N THR A 56 27.04 6.81 -35.85
CA THR A 56 25.78 6.18 -36.28
C THR A 56 25.99 4.82 -36.92
N LEU A 57 24.92 4.03 -37.06
CA LEU A 57 24.98 2.77 -37.82
C LEU A 57 25.35 2.99 -39.29
N ASP A 58 24.85 4.07 -39.90
CA ASP A 58 25.13 4.41 -41.30
C ASP A 58 26.62 4.72 -41.53
N TYR A 59 27.29 5.36 -40.56
CA TYR A 59 28.73 5.63 -40.62
C TYR A 59 29.57 4.35 -40.74
N TYR A 60 29.17 3.27 -40.06
CA TYR A 60 29.82 1.96 -40.18
C TYR A 60 29.28 1.10 -41.32
N LYS A 61 28.41 1.64 -42.17
CA LYS A 61 27.74 0.91 -43.26
C LYS A 61 27.02 -0.36 -42.77
N ILE A 62 26.46 -0.31 -41.56
CA ILE A 62 25.69 -1.42 -41.01
C ILE A 62 24.31 -1.39 -41.68
N HIS A 63 23.98 -2.48 -42.36
CA HIS A 63 22.77 -2.61 -43.16
C HIS A 63 21.77 -3.57 -42.52
N LYS A 64 20.62 -3.75 -43.18
CA LYS A 64 19.64 -4.75 -42.77
C LYS A 64 20.32 -6.13 -42.75
N GLU A 65 20.06 -6.89 -41.70
CA GLU A 65 20.58 -8.24 -41.44
C GLU A 65 22.10 -8.35 -41.21
N SER A 66 22.82 -7.21 -41.12
CA SER A 66 24.20 -7.20 -40.64
C SER A 66 24.32 -7.77 -39.21
N THR A 67 25.39 -8.52 -38.97
CA THR A 67 25.69 -9.11 -37.66
C THR A 67 26.73 -8.28 -36.91
N VAL A 68 26.33 -7.73 -35.77
CA VAL A 68 27.20 -7.00 -34.83
C VAL A 68 27.50 -7.91 -33.65
N TYR A 69 28.77 -8.01 -33.30
CA TYR A 69 29.23 -8.81 -32.17
C TYR A 69 29.19 -8.00 -30.88
N LEU A 70 28.61 -8.58 -29.84
CA LEU A 70 28.57 -8.02 -28.49
C LEU A 70 29.59 -8.75 -27.61
N ILE A 71 30.50 -7.98 -27.02
CA ILE A 71 31.36 -8.42 -25.93
C ILE A 71 30.92 -7.70 -24.66
N ASN A 72 30.63 -8.47 -23.62
CA ASN A 72 30.43 -7.94 -22.28
C ASN A 72 31.81 -7.83 -21.60
N ARG A 73 32.21 -6.62 -21.17
CA ARG A 73 33.50 -6.37 -20.50
C ARG A 73 33.64 -7.11 -19.16
N LEU A 74 32.54 -7.40 -18.47
CA LEU A 74 32.57 -7.99 -17.14
C LEU A 74 32.20 -9.48 -17.18
N LYS A 75 33.22 -10.35 -17.14
CA LYS A 75 33.10 -11.74 -16.66
C LYS A 75 33.19 -11.74 -15.13
N ALA A 76 32.17 -11.27 -14.42
CA ALA A 76 32.05 -11.48 -12.98
C ALA A 76 30.60 -11.27 -12.57
N ASP A 77 29.83 -12.36 -12.53
CA ASP A 77 28.63 -12.58 -11.71
C ASP A 77 27.92 -11.29 -11.25
N VAL A 78 27.43 -10.49 -12.20
CA VAL A 78 26.53 -9.38 -11.89
C VAL A 78 25.16 -10.03 -11.69
N SER A 79 24.97 -10.62 -10.52
CA SER A 79 23.67 -11.06 -10.04
C SER A 79 22.85 -9.81 -9.69
N LEU A 80 22.43 -9.07 -10.72
CA LEU A 80 21.41 -8.02 -10.67
C LEU A 80 20.43 -8.31 -11.80
N PRO A 81 19.12 -8.47 -11.52
CA PRO A 81 18.40 -8.06 -10.32
C PRO A 81 18.58 -8.99 -9.11
N GLY A 82 18.66 -8.40 -7.91
CA GLY A 82 18.87 -9.14 -6.67
C GLY A 82 18.44 -8.37 -5.42
N THR A 83 18.53 -9.02 -4.26
CA THR A 83 18.28 -8.40 -2.96
C THR A 83 19.59 -8.29 -2.19
N ILE A 84 19.86 -7.14 -1.61
CA ILE A 84 20.95 -6.91 -0.65
C ILE A 84 20.43 -6.62 0.73
N PHE A 85 21.30 -6.72 1.73
CA PHE A 85 21.01 -6.43 3.12
C PHE A 85 21.70 -5.15 3.56
N VAL A 86 20.97 -4.26 4.22
CA VAL A 86 21.50 -3.03 4.81
C VAL A 86 21.37 -3.13 6.32
N ASN A 87 22.50 -3.26 7.01
CA ASN A 87 22.57 -3.34 8.46
C ASN A 87 22.84 -1.97 9.07
N SER A 88 22.31 -1.71 10.26
CA SER A 88 22.64 -0.53 11.05
C SER A 88 22.82 -0.96 12.50
N LEU A 89 23.52 -0.16 13.32
CA LEU A 89 23.73 -0.47 14.73
C LEU A 89 22.43 -0.33 15.53
N ASP A 90 21.58 0.62 15.15
CA ASP A 90 20.39 1.00 15.92
C ASP A 90 19.07 0.52 15.27
N LEU A 91 19.14 -0.20 14.14
CA LEU A 91 17.97 -0.59 13.35
C LEU A 91 18.03 -2.06 12.94
N LYS A 92 16.85 -2.66 12.78
CA LYS A 92 16.73 -3.99 12.18
C LYS A 92 17.27 -3.99 10.74
N PRO A 93 17.94 -5.08 10.30
CA PRO A 93 18.40 -5.24 8.93
C PRO A 93 17.30 -4.98 7.89
N VAL A 94 17.63 -4.24 6.84
CA VAL A 94 16.70 -3.86 5.77
C VAL A 94 17.09 -4.55 4.48
N LYS A 95 16.15 -5.28 3.88
CA LYS A 95 16.32 -5.82 2.52
C LYS A 95 16.11 -4.71 1.50
N CYS A 96 17.01 -4.52 0.55
CA CYS A 96 16.85 -3.58 -0.57
C CYS A 96 16.94 -4.32 -1.90
N GLU A 97 16.06 -3.98 -2.84
CA GLU A 97 16.08 -4.55 -4.19
C GLU A 97 16.99 -3.71 -5.06
N ILE A 98 17.89 -4.37 -5.78
CA ILE A 98 18.88 -3.72 -6.62
C ILE A 98 18.80 -4.23 -8.06
N GLY A 99 18.87 -3.28 -8.99
CA GLY A 99 18.76 -3.50 -10.43
C GLY A 99 20.06 -3.19 -11.17
N PRO A 100 20.16 -3.54 -12.46
CA PRO A 100 21.42 -3.56 -13.22
C PRO A 100 22.12 -2.21 -13.41
N ASN A 101 21.48 -1.07 -13.09
CA ASN A 101 22.09 0.26 -13.24
C ASN A 101 21.80 1.20 -12.07
N GLN A 102 21.51 0.65 -10.89
CA GLN A 102 21.27 1.52 -9.73
C GLN A 102 22.57 2.12 -9.22
N SER A 103 22.48 3.39 -8.85
CA SER A 103 23.53 4.11 -8.15
C SER A 103 23.39 3.97 -6.63
N VAL A 104 24.45 4.31 -5.91
CA VAL A 104 24.39 4.47 -4.45
C VAL A 104 23.35 5.54 -4.05
N LYS A 105 23.15 6.58 -4.87
CA LYS A 105 22.09 7.59 -4.66
C LYS A 105 20.69 6.97 -4.71
N ASP A 106 20.45 6.01 -5.59
CA ASP A 106 19.18 5.28 -5.68
C ASP A 106 18.96 4.41 -4.45
N LEU A 107 19.99 3.68 -4.02
CA LEU A 107 19.96 2.90 -2.78
C LEU A 107 19.67 3.78 -1.56
N LYS A 108 20.31 4.95 -1.46
CA LYS A 108 20.02 5.93 -0.40
C LYS A 108 18.58 6.43 -0.45
N SER A 109 18.04 6.64 -1.65
CA SER A 109 16.65 7.05 -1.84
C SER A 109 15.68 5.95 -1.43
N GLN A 110 15.98 4.68 -1.72
CA GLN A 110 15.22 3.53 -1.21
C GLN A 110 15.23 3.48 0.32
N LEU A 111 16.41 3.66 0.94
CA LEU A 111 16.53 3.70 2.40
C LEU A 111 15.80 4.89 3.00
N LYS A 112 15.75 6.04 2.33
CA LYS A 112 14.92 7.17 2.75
C LYS A 112 13.44 6.80 2.75
N ALA A 113 12.96 6.07 1.74
CA ALA A 113 11.58 5.60 1.68
C ALA A 113 11.28 4.53 2.73
N LYS A 114 12.21 3.60 2.98
CA LYS A 114 12.04 2.48 3.91
C LYS A 114 12.22 2.85 5.38
N LEU A 115 13.15 3.76 5.68
CA LEU A 115 13.53 4.11 7.05
C LEU A 115 13.17 5.55 7.42
N GLY A 116 12.90 6.42 6.44
CA GLY A 116 12.65 7.85 6.69
C GLY A 116 13.89 8.68 6.94
N ILE A 117 15.07 8.08 6.91
CA ILE A 117 16.34 8.78 7.11
C ILE A 117 16.61 9.63 5.86
N PRO A 118 16.70 10.96 5.92
CA PRO A 118 17.04 11.77 4.76
C PRO A 118 18.41 11.37 4.20
N THR A 119 18.55 11.32 2.87
CA THR A 119 19.77 10.85 2.18
C THR A 119 21.06 11.54 2.65
N LYS A 120 20.99 12.84 3.02
CA LYS A 120 22.12 13.60 3.57
C LYS A 120 22.65 13.08 4.92
N TYR A 121 21.83 12.34 5.68
CA TYR A 121 22.21 11.74 6.96
C TYR A 121 22.59 10.26 6.82
N GLN A 122 22.53 9.70 5.62
CA GLN A 122 22.89 8.32 5.36
C GLN A 122 24.35 8.21 4.90
N ILE A 123 25.15 7.45 5.65
CA ILE A 123 26.47 7.00 5.21
C ILE A 123 26.39 5.50 4.98
N LEU A 124 26.64 5.08 3.75
CA LEU A 124 26.72 3.68 3.38
C LEU A 124 28.19 3.26 3.33
N ILE A 125 28.49 2.14 3.95
CA ILE A 125 29.82 1.54 4.03
C ILE A 125 29.75 0.12 3.50
N PHE A 126 30.62 -0.21 2.57
CA PHE A 126 30.78 -1.56 2.05
C PHE A 126 32.28 -1.88 1.97
N GLU A 127 32.67 -3.05 2.49
CA GLU A 127 34.09 -3.48 2.57
C GLU A 127 35.03 -2.40 3.16
N GLY A 128 34.58 -1.72 4.21
CA GLY A 128 35.34 -0.66 4.88
C GLY A 128 35.42 0.67 4.12
N LYS A 129 34.83 0.77 2.92
CA LYS A 129 34.81 2.00 2.11
C LYS A 129 33.47 2.71 2.18
N THR A 130 33.51 4.03 2.30
CA THR A 130 32.30 4.86 2.21
C THR A 130 31.85 4.99 0.76
N LEU A 131 30.58 4.73 0.51
CA LEU A 131 29.99 4.75 -0.83
C LEU A 131 29.55 6.18 -1.21
N GLN A 132 30.01 6.64 -2.37
CA GLN A 132 29.70 7.97 -2.93
C GLN A 132 28.42 7.92 -3.77
N ASN A 133 27.67 9.02 -3.83
CA ASN A 133 26.35 9.03 -4.48
C ASN A 133 26.42 8.71 -5.98
N GLU A 134 27.48 9.16 -6.62
CA GLU A 134 27.75 9.08 -8.05
C GLU A 134 28.22 7.68 -8.48
N SER A 135 28.68 6.85 -7.55
CA SER A 135 29.14 5.49 -7.84
C SER A 135 27.96 4.57 -8.18
N SER A 136 28.10 3.75 -9.22
CA SER A 136 27.16 2.67 -9.48
C SER A 136 27.35 1.55 -8.45
N LEU A 137 26.29 0.80 -8.16
CA LEU A 137 26.41 -0.37 -7.27
C LEU A 137 27.35 -1.44 -7.85
N ILE A 138 27.43 -1.52 -9.18
CA ILE A 138 28.35 -2.42 -9.90
C ILE A 138 29.80 -2.01 -9.70
N ASP A 139 30.12 -0.71 -9.82
CA ASP A 139 31.49 -0.19 -9.59
C ASP A 139 31.93 -0.42 -8.13
N CYS A 140 30.96 -0.40 -7.21
CA CYS A 140 31.20 -0.73 -5.80
C CYS A 140 31.34 -2.24 -5.54
N GLN A 141 31.24 -3.08 -6.57
CA GLN A 141 31.26 -4.55 -6.51
C GLN A 141 30.15 -5.13 -5.60
N ILE A 142 29.04 -4.41 -5.46
CA ILE A 142 27.88 -4.85 -4.67
C ILE A 142 27.09 -5.84 -5.52
N LYS A 143 26.91 -7.05 -5.01
CA LYS A 143 26.23 -8.16 -5.68
C LYS A 143 24.95 -8.53 -4.93
N LYS A 144 24.15 -9.44 -5.49
CA LYS A 144 23.06 -10.09 -4.74
C LYS A 144 23.59 -10.65 -3.42
N GLU A 145 22.79 -10.51 -2.37
CA GLU A 145 23.07 -10.95 -0.99
C GLU A 145 24.25 -10.25 -0.30
N SER A 146 24.89 -9.24 -0.92
CA SER A 146 25.85 -8.39 -0.23
C SER A 146 25.23 -7.68 0.97
N THR A 147 26.04 -7.50 2.02
CA THR A 147 25.66 -6.75 3.24
C THR A 147 26.38 -5.40 3.28
N ILE A 148 25.62 -4.32 3.34
CA ILE A 148 26.09 -2.94 3.42
C ILE A 148 25.76 -2.40 4.81
N TYR A 149 26.64 -1.57 5.38
CA TYR A 149 26.40 -0.92 6.67
C TYR A 149 25.92 0.52 6.47
N LEU A 150 24.82 0.87 7.14
CA LEU A 150 24.27 2.22 7.21
C LEU A 150 24.61 2.84 8.56
N ILE A 151 25.42 3.91 8.53
CA ILE A 151 25.57 4.84 9.65
C ILE A 151 24.60 5.99 9.45
N ASN A 152 23.71 6.17 10.43
CA ASN A 152 22.79 7.29 10.47
C ASN A 152 23.41 8.45 11.27
N LYS A 153 23.66 9.59 10.62
CA LYS A 153 24.18 10.80 11.25
C LYS A 153 23.11 11.66 11.93
N LEU A 154 21.83 11.29 11.84
CA LEU A 154 20.74 12.05 12.43
C LEU A 154 20.68 11.80 13.95
N LYS A 155 21.01 12.83 14.75
CA LYS A 155 20.85 12.79 16.21
C LYS A 155 19.37 12.68 16.56
N ASN A 156 19.03 11.85 17.56
CA ASN A 156 17.66 11.56 18.01
C ASN A 156 16.75 10.96 16.93
N PHE A 157 17.29 10.15 16.02
CA PHE A 157 16.49 9.43 15.05
C PHE A 157 15.55 8.43 15.74
N GLN A 158 14.26 8.55 15.47
CA GLN A 158 13.28 7.52 15.79
C GLN A 158 12.88 6.82 14.49
N PRO A 159 12.85 5.47 14.45
CA PRO A 159 12.33 4.74 13.29
C PRO A 159 10.96 5.28 12.92
N LEU A 160 10.66 5.41 11.62
CA LEU A 160 9.33 5.78 11.16
C LEU A 160 8.32 4.72 11.62
N LYS A 161 7.70 4.96 12.77
CA LYS A 161 6.51 4.24 13.21
C LYS A 161 5.32 4.85 12.51
N PHE A 162 4.48 4.00 11.96
CA PHE A 162 3.22 4.41 11.38
C PHE A 162 2.10 3.51 11.88
N PRO A 163 0.89 4.05 12.05
CA PRO A 163 -0.25 3.25 12.43
C PRO A 163 -0.71 2.38 11.25
N ILE A 164 -0.99 1.11 11.54
CA ILE A 164 -1.77 0.21 10.68
C ILE A 164 -3.05 -0.23 11.40
N PHE A 165 -4.07 -0.57 10.61
CA PHE A 165 -5.35 -1.04 11.13
C PHE A 165 -5.44 -2.56 11.07
N ILE A 166 -5.59 -3.21 12.21
CA ILE A 166 -5.91 -4.64 12.30
C ILE A 166 -7.43 -4.77 12.41
N LYS A 167 -8.06 -5.43 11.42
CA LYS A 167 -9.51 -5.66 11.36
C LYS A 167 -9.84 -7.09 11.80
N PRO A 168 -10.14 -7.35 13.08
CA PRO A 168 -10.62 -8.65 13.52
C PRO A 168 -12.08 -8.86 13.12
N GLU A 169 -12.52 -10.12 13.13
CA GLU A 169 -13.92 -10.52 12.93
C GLU A 169 -14.89 -9.89 13.95
N SER A 170 -14.38 -9.45 15.11
CA SER A 170 -15.18 -8.84 16.19
C SER A 170 -15.55 -7.37 15.95
N ASN A 171 -15.38 -6.83 14.73
CA ASN A 171 -15.69 -5.45 14.32
C ASN A 171 -14.99 -4.33 15.13
N ARG A 172 -14.07 -4.67 16.05
CA ARG A 172 -13.26 -3.70 16.80
C ARG A 172 -11.89 -3.58 16.16
N ILE A 173 -11.70 -2.54 15.33
CA ILE A 173 -10.41 -2.28 14.68
C ILE A 173 -9.37 -1.91 15.76
N VAL A 174 -8.22 -2.58 15.71
CA VAL A 174 -7.07 -2.27 16.59
C VAL A 174 -6.03 -1.52 15.78
N VAL A 175 -5.59 -0.37 16.29
CA VAL A 175 -4.48 0.39 15.69
C VAL A 175 -3.18 -0.04 16.35
N LEU A 176 -2.20 -0.44 15.53
CA LEU A 176 -0.85 -0.77 16.00
C LEU A 176 0.17 0.10 15.29
N ASP A 177 1.08 0.69 16.08
CA ASP A 177 2.28 1.34 15.55
C ASP A 177 3.29 0.28 15.12
N VAL A 178 3.64 0.32 13.84
CA VAL A 178 4.54 -0.63 13.20
C VAL A 178 5.64 0.09 12.45
N GLU A 179 6.74 -0.62 12.23
CA GLU A 179 7.84 -0.15 11.41
C GLU A 179 7.78 -0.86 10.04
N PRO A 180 8.19 -0.21 8.93
CA PRO A 180 8.16 -0.85 7.61
C PRO A 180 8.96 -2.16 7.56
N THR A 181 10.02 -2.23 8.36
CA THR A 181 10.95 -3.36 8.50
C THR A 181 10.46 -4.42 9.46
N GLU A 182 9.31 -4.22 10.12
CA GLU A 182 8.76 -5.17 11.06
C GLU A 182 8.29 -6.44 10.34
N THR A 183 8.69 -7.61 10.84
CA THR A 183 8.26 -8.91 10.31
C THR A 183 6.81 -9.18 10.68
N VAL A 184 6.12 -9.96 9.84
CA VAL A 184 4.75 -10.42 10.10
C VAL A 184 4.67 -11.20 11.41
N GLU A 185 5.71 -11.97 11.76
CA GLU A 185 5.82 -12.65 13.05
C GLU A 185 5.81 -11.69 14.25
N ASN A 186 6.61 -10.63 14.19
CA ASN A 186 6.64 -9.61 15.25
C ASN A 186 5.29 -8.87 15.35
N LEU A 187 4.66 -8.58 14.21
CA LEU A 187 3.32 -8.01 14.18
C LEU A 187 2.30 -8.95 14.86
N LYS A 188 2.35 -10.26 14.59
CA LYS A 188 1.47 -11.23 15.28
C LYS A 188 1.70 -11.25 16.79
N SER A 189 2.95 -11.15 17.25
CA SER A 189 3.26 -11.06 18.68
C SER A 189 2.69 -9.79 19.33
N LYS A 190 2.73 -8.65 18.63
CA LYS A 190 2.07 -7.41 19.08
C LYS A 190 0.56 -7.59 19.18
N ILE A 191 -0.07 -8.13 18.14
CA ILE A 191 -1.51 -8.42 18.10
C ILE A 191 -1.91 -9.39 19.22
N SER A 192 -1.13 -10.45 19.42
CA SER A 192 -1.33 -11.47 20.46
C SER A 192 -1.38 -10.82 21.85
N SER A 193 -0.47 -9.88 22.11
CA SER A 193 -0.40 -9.14 23.37
C SER A 193 -1.56 -8.16 23.54
N THR A 194 -1.93 -7.42 22.49
CA THR A 194 -3.03 -6.42 22.52
C THR A 194 -4.41 -7.06 22.63
N LEU A 195 -4.64 -8.17 21.93
CA LEU A 195 -5.94 -8.84 21.86
C LEU A 195 -6.05 -10.05 22.81
N LYS A 196 -4.98 -10.37 23.57
CA LYS A 196 -4.90 -11.52 24.49
C LYS A 196 -5.27 -12.84 23.82
N MET A 197 -4.66 -13.13 22.67
CA MET A 197 -4.86 -14.36 21.87
C MET A 197 -3.52 -15.05 21.62
N GLN A 198 -3.50 -16.36 21.37
CA GLN A 198 -2.26 -17.07 21.06
C GLN A 198 -1.78 -16.74 19.62
N VAL A 199 -0.46 -16.67 19.41
CA VAL A 199 0.15 -16.28 18.13
C VAL A 199 -0.21 -17.23 16.98
N ASP A 200 -0.38 -18.51 17.27
CA ASP A 200 -0.77 -19.58 16.34
C ASP A 200 -2.25 -19.50 15.91
N GLU A 201 -3.11 -18.87 16.72
CA GLU A 201 -4.49 -18.58 16.35
C GLU A 201 -4.61 -17.39 15.39
N ILE A 202 -3.53 -16.64 15.13
CA ILE A 202 -3.56 -15.39 14.34
C ILE A 202 -3.20 -15.64 12.87
N LYS A 203 -4.17 -15.48 11.99
CA LYS A 203 -3.96 -15.42 10.53
C LYS A 203 -4.18 -14.00 10.03
N LEU A 204 -3.16 -13.44 9.40
CA LEU A 204 -3.19 -12.10 8.82
C LEU A 204 -3.36 -12.17 7.31
N LEU A 205 -4.29 -11.38 6.77
CA LEU A 205 -4.53 -11.23 5.34
C LEU A 205 -4.42 -9.76 4.94
N TYR A 206 -3.78 -9.50 3.81
CA TYR A 206 -3.67 -8.17 3.23
C TYR A 206 -4.01 -8.26 1.74
N LYS A 207 -4.99 -7.46 1.29
CA LYS A 207 -5.53 -7.51 -0.08
C LYS A 207 -5.91 -8.95 -0.51
N GLY A 208 -6.48 -9.73 0.42
CA GLY A 208 -6.84 -11.14 0.20
C GLY A 208 -5.67 -12.14 0.20
N LYS A 209 -4.42 -11.70 0.34
CA LYS A 209 -3.24 -12.59 0.41
C LYS A 209 -2.82 -12.85 1.85
N LYS A 210 -2.53 -14.12 2.18
CA LYS A 210 -2.00 -14.53 3.48
C LYS A 210 -0.60 -13.93 3.67
N LEU A 211 -0.36 -13.32 4.83
CA LEU A 211 0.96 -12.82 5.19
C LEU A 211 1.83 -13.95 5.77
N GLU A 212 3.04 -14.09 5.24
CA GLU A 212 4.08 -15.04 5.65
C GLU A 212 4.95 -14.47 6.79
N ASN A 213 5.20 -15.26 7.83
CA ASN A 213 5.89 -14.84 9.07
C ASN A 213 7.26 -14.18 8.83
N TRP A 214 8.04 -14.70 7.88
CA TRP A 214 9.42 -14.28 7.60
C TRP A 214 9.54 -13.02 6.72
N LYS A 215 8.43 -12.54 6.14
CA LYS A 215 8.38 -11.31 5.33
C LYS A 215 8.08 -10.08 6.20
N THR A 216 8.53 -8.92 5.76
CA THR A 216 8.29 -7.62 6.41
C THR A 216 7.02 -6.95 5.90
N LEU A 217 6.51 -5.94 6.62
CA LEU A 217 5.37 -5.14 6.15
C LEU A 217 5.68 -4.42 4.82
N PHE A 218 6.93 -3.98 4.65
CA PHE A 218 7.40 -3.38 3.39
C PHE A 218 7.37 -4.37 2.22
N ASP A 219 7.69 -5.66 2.44
CA ASP A 219 7.65 -6.68 1.37
C ASP A 219 6.23 -6.84 0.77
N TYR A 220 5.20 -6.52 1.55
CA TYR A 220 3.80 -6.48 1.09
C TYR A 220 3.35 -5.11 0.58
N SER A 221 4.25 -4.12 0.56
CA SER A 221 3.91 -2.72 0.30
C SER A 221 2.79 -2.23 1.23
N ILE A 222 2.84 -2.64 2.51
CA ILE A 222 1.94 -2.13 3.54
C ILE A 222 2.50 -0.79 4.00
N GLN A 223 1.69 0.26 3.85
CA GLN A 223 2.06 1.63 4.19
C GLN A 223 1.17 2.16 5.31
N LYS A 224 1.38 3.42 5.68
CA LYS A 224 0.54 4.17 6.60
C LYS A 224 -0.95 4.07 6.19
N ASP A 225 -1.82 3.88 7.17
CA ASP A 225 -3.28 3.85 7.04
C ASP A 225 -3.86 2.62 6.29
N PHE A 226 -3.05 1.59 6.01
CA PHE A 226 -3.55 0.35 5.43
C PHE A 226 -4.17 -0.59 6.47
N SER A 227 -5.16 -1.37 6.04
CA SER A 227 -5.82 -2.36 6.89
C SER A 227 -5.39 -3.79 6.56
N ILE A 228 -5.07 -4.56 7.60
CA ILE A 228 -4.80 -5.99 7.58
C ILE A 228 -5.98 -6.70 8.25
N ASP A 229 -6.57 -7.66 7.55
CA ASP A 229 -7.65 -8.47 8.09
C ASP A 229 -7.06 -9.54 9.01
N LEU A 230 -7.63 -9.67 10.20
CA LEU A 230 -7.28 -10.68 11.20
C LEU A 230 -8.38 -11.74 11.24
N VAL A 231 -7.99 -12.96 10.93
CA VAL A 231 -8.83 -14.16 11.02
C VAL A 231 -8.31 -15.01 12.17
N ARG A 232 -9.21 -15.37 13.11
CA ARG A 232 -8.87 -16.24 14.22
C ARG A 232 -9.01 -17.70 13.78
N ILE A 233 -7.92 -18.45 13.78
CA ILE A 233 -7.96 -19.90 13.58
C ILE A 233 -8.21 -20.53 14.96
N SER A 234 -9.37 -21.15 15.15
CA SER A 234 -9.59 -22.04 16.28
C SER A 234 -8.94 -23.39 15.98
N LYS A 235 -8.25 -23.98 16.96
CA LYS A 235 -7.69 -25.34 16.88
C LYS A 235 -8.75 -26.46 16.71
N ASN A 236 -10.02 -26.12 16.51
CA ASN A 236 -11.13 -27.08 16.39
C ASN A 236 -11.64 -27.29 14.95
N ILE A 237 -10.94 -26.84 13.91
CA ILE A 237 -11.36 -27.11 12.51
C ILE A 237 -10.32 -27.91 11.69
N GLU A 238 -9.06 -28.00 12.13
CA GLU A 238 -8.08 -28.92 11.52
C GLU A 238 -8.11 -30.35 12.10
N SER A 239 -8.72 -30.54 13.28
CA SER A 239 -9.04 -31.87 13.83
C SER A 239 -10.36 -32.44 13.30
N ALA A 240 -11.34 -31.60 12.93
CA ALA A 240 -12.62 -32.06 12.36
C ALA A 240 -12.57 -32.38 10.84
N LYS A 241 -11.47 -32.04 10.15
CA LYS A 241 -11.22 -32.47 8.76
C LYS A 241 -10.42 -33.78 8.66
N ASN A 242 -9.84 -34.25 9.76
CA ASN A 242 -9.10 -35.52 9.80
C ASN A 242 -9.90 -36.70 10.39
N GLU A 243 -11.12 -36.49 10.89
CA GLU A 243 -12.02 -37.59 11.30
C GLU A 243 -13.05 -38.02 10.23
N LYS A 244 -13.05 -37.39 9.06
CA LYS A 244 -13.80 -37.89 7.87
C LYS A 244 -12.98 -38.79 6.95
N ASN A 245 -11.71 -39.03 7.25
CA ASN A 245 -10.83 -39.98 6.53
C ASN A 245 -10.50 -41.25 7.32
N ALA A 246 -11.28 -41.57 8.36
CA ALA A 246 -11.14 -42.81 9.11
C ALA A 246 -12.51 -43.40 9.49
N LYS A 247 -13.39 -43.60 8.51
CA LYS A 247 -14.52 -44.55 8.54
C LYS A 247 -15.19 -44.54 7.16
N ASN A 248 -14.73 -45.44 6.29
CA ASN A 248 -15.56 -46.34 5.49
C ASN A 248 -14.70 -47.00 4.41
N SER A 249 -14.02 -48.08 4.81
CA SER A 249 -13.77 -49.20 3.90
C SER A 249 -14.85 -50.24 4.18
N LYS A 250 -15.59 -50.61 3.14
CA LYS A 250 -16.65 -51.65 3.05
C LYS A 250 -17.98 -51.22 3.71
N ASN A 251 -19.14 -51.22 3.06
CA ASN A 251 -19.61 -52.01 1.93
C ASN A 251 -20.74 -51.29 1.20
N SER A 252 -20.81 -51.57 -0.10
CA SER A 252 -21.99 -51.43 -0.96
C SER A 252 -23.27 -51.96 -0.31
N LYS A 253 -24.36 -51.19 -0.37
CA LYS A 253 -25.65 -51.59 -0.96
C LYS A 253 -26.76 -50.60 -0.55
N ILE A 254 -27.59 -50.28 -1.55
CA ILE A 254 -28.95 -49.72 -1.47
C ILE A 254 -29.02 -48.19 -1.49
N GLN A 255 -29.06 -47.67 -2.72
CA GLN A 255 -30.11 -46.73 -3.10
C GLN A 255 -31.48 -47.29 -2.68
N LYS A 256 -32.30 -46.53 -1.96
CA LYS A 256 -33.75 -46.42 -2.22
C LYS A 256 -34.44 -45.49 -1.21
N ASN A 257 -35.34 -44.68 -1.77
CA ASN A 257 -36.39 -43.87 -1.15
C ASN A 257 -36.03 -42.37 -1.02
N ILE A 258 -36.05 -41.61 -2.13
CA ILE A 258 -37.25 -40.97 -2.76
C ILE A 258 -37.68 -39.76 -1.92
N GLU A 259 -37.37 -38.57 -2.40
CA GLU A 259 -38.35 -37.73 -3.13
C GLU A 259 -39.54 -37.36 -2.23
N SER A 260 -39.29 -36.52 -1.22
CA SER A 260 -40.33 -35.83 -0.46
C SER A 260 -39.74 -34.60 0.22
N ALA A 261 -39.28 -33.63 -0.59
CA ALA A 261 -39.24 -32.19 -0.27
C ALA A 261 -38.38 -31.43 -1.30
N LYS A 262 -38.71 -31.56 -2.59
CA LYS A 262 -38.46 -30.46 -3.53
C LYS A 262 -39.50 -29.40 -3.22
N ASN A 263 -39.11 -28.35 -2.52
CA ASN A 263 -39.68 -27.00 -2.63
C ASN A 263 -38.86 -26.03 -1.77
N SER A 264 -37.73 -25.58 -2.32
CA SER A 264 -37.27 -24.18 -2.29
C SER A 264 -35.80 -24.10 -2.70
N ILE A 265 -35.47 -23.06 -3.47
CA ILE A 265 -34.14 -22.61 -3.89
C ILE A 265 -33.68 -23.14 -5.27
N ASN A 266 -34.28 -22.57 -6.32
CA ASN A 266 -33.57 -22.25 -7.55
C ASN A 266 -33.15 -20.77 -7.46
N SER A 267 -31.85 -20.50 -7.48
CA SER A 267 -31.21 -19.43 -8.27
C SER A 267 -29.77 -19.19 -7.79
N ILE A 268 -28.83 -19.98 -8.31
CA ILE A 268 -27.44 -19.51 -8.46
C ILE A 268 -27.31 -19.13 -9.92
N ASN A 269 -27.46 -17.84 -10.19
CA ASN A 269 -26.83 -17.12 -11.29
C ASN A 269 -26.84 -15.66 -10.89
N ASP A 270 -25.63 -15.13 -10.65
CA ASP A 270 -25.20 -13.77 -11.01
C ASP A 270 -23.92 -13.42 -10.26
N SER A 271 -22.82 -13.99 -10.76
CA SER A 271 -21.48 -13.48 -10.51
C SER A 271 -21.07 -12.61 -11.70
N LYS A 272 -21.50 -11.34 -11.69
CA LYS A 272 -20.85 -10.20 -12.37
C LYS A 272 -21.47 -8.89 -11.87
N GLU A 273 -20.59 -7.95 -11.52
CA GLU A 273 -20.83 -6.56 -11.09
C GLU A 273 -21.25 -6.28 -9.63
N LYS A 274 -20.28 -6.23 -8.71
CA LYS A 274 -20.31 -5.26 -7.59
C LYS A 274 -19.10 -4.33 -7.69
N LYS A 275 -19.30 -3.19 -8.36
CA LYS A 275 -18.48 -1.97 -8.22
C LYS A 275 -18.40 -1.60 -6.74
N ASN A 276 -17.19 -1.31 -6.25
CA ASN A 276 -16.89 -0.85 -4.90
C ASN A 276 -17.83 0.30 -4.48
N SER A 277 -18.68 0.09 -3.48
CA SER A 277 -19.53 1.16 -2.92
C SER A 277 -18.67 2.18 -2.17
N THR A 278 -18.83 3.47 -2.48
CA THR A 278 -17.97 4.57 -1.97
C THR A 278 -18.59 5.35 -0.81
N TRP A 279 -19.79 4.93 -0.36
CA TRP A 279 -20.57 5.65 0.64
C TRP A 279 -20.01 5.66 2.06
N ARG A 280 -18.94 4.89 2.35
CA ARG A 280 -18.20 4.91 3.64
C ARG A 280 -16.83 5.58 3.54
N ASP A 281 -16.48 6.17 2.41
CA ASP A 281 -15.26 6.95 2.31
C ASP A 281 -15.40 8.25 3.11
N PHE A 282 -14.34 8.67 3.79
CA PHE A 282 -14.27 9.93 4.55
C PHE A 282 -12.99 10.71 4.24
N VAL A 283 -12.93 11.97 4.67
CA VAL A 283 -11.78 12.87 4.42
C VAL A 283 -11.26 13.48 5.73
N PRO A 284 -10.00 13.94 5.78
CA PRO A 284 -9.50 14.74 6.89
C PRO A 284 -10.35 15.99 7.12
N GLY A 285 -10.73 16.24 8.36
CA GLY A 285 -11.61 17.34 8.77
C GLY A 285 -12.99 16.86 9.20
N PHE A 286 -14.00 17.64 8.85
CA PHE A 286 -15.39 17.40 9.21
C PHE A 286 -16.07 16.44 8.24
N ASN A 287 -16.80 15.48 8.78
CA ASN A 287 -17.66 14.54 8.06
C ASN A 287 -19.01 14.43 8.80
N ILE A 288 -20.03 13.89 8.15
CA ILE A 288 -21.32 13.61 8.78
C ILE A 288 -21.78 12.23 8.36
N GLU A 289 -22.20 11.40 9.32
CA GLU A 289 -22.97 10.19 8.99
C GLU A 289 -24.46 10.48 9.07
N SER A 290 -25.19 10.04 8.04
CA SER A 290 -26.65 10.11 7.94
C SER A 290 -27.20 8.85 7.31
N LYS A 291 -28.39 8.42 7.71
CA LYS A 291 -29.02 7.22 7.15
C LYS A 291 -29.70 7.52 5.82
N CYS A 292 -29.48 6.70 4.78
CA CYS A 292 -30.18 6.90 3.51
C CYS A 292 -31.62 6.36 3.57
N SER A 293 -32.61 7.21 3.31
CA SER A 293 -34.04 6.85 3.29
C SER A 293 -34.59 6.51 1.89
N ASN A 294 -33.75 6.59 0.86
CA ASN A 294 -34.17 6.32 -0.51
C ASN A 294 -34.24 4.82 -0.79
N LYS A 295 -35.44 4.26 -0.94
CA LYS A 295 -35.66 2.81 -1.18
C LYS A 295 -34.92 2.29 -2.42
N ASP A 296 -34.74 3.12 -3.44
CA ASP A 296 -34.07 2.75 -4.70
C ASP A 296 -32.55 2.92 -4.63
N CYS A 297 -32.01 3.41 -3.50
CA CYS A 297 -30.58 3.57 -3.33
C CYS A 297 -29.95 2.27 -2.86
N LYS A 298 -28.78 1.92 -3.42
CA LYS A 298 -27.96 0.82 -2.91
C LYS A 298 -27.67 0.94 -1.40
N ALA A 299 -27.63 2.18 -0.89
CA ALA A 299 -27.34 2.52 0.50
C ALA A 299 -28.59 2.56 1.39
N PHE A 300 -29.76 2.15 0.89
CA PHE A 300 -31.02 2.24 1.61
C PHE A 300 -30.90 1.57 3.00
N GLY A 301 -31.22 2.33 4.05
CA GLY A 301 -31.13 1.85 5.42
C GLY A 301 -29.72 1.86 6.02
N GLU A 302 -28.67 2.14 5.25
CA GLU A 302 -27.28 2.22 5.72
C GLU A 302 -26.87 3.65 6.06
N TYR A 303 -25.91 3.78 6.97
CA TYR A 303 -25.24 5.06 7.24
C TYR A 303 -24.23 5.37 6.13
N VAL A 304 -24.40 6.54 5.52
CA VAL A 304 -23.48 7.07 4.50
C VAL A 304 -22.70 8.25 5.04
N ILE A 305 -21.48 8.43 4.55
CA ILE A 305 -20.60 9.52 4.98
C ILE A 305 -20.65 10.67 3.98
N ILE A 306 -21.00 11.85 4.48
CA ILE A 306 -20.97 13.12 3.78
C ILE A 306 -19.67 13.84 4.12
N LYS A 307 -18.85 14.09 3.10
CA LYS A 307 -17.49 14.63 3.20
C LYS A 307 -17.51 16.17 3.16
N PHE A 308 -17.07 16.85 4.22
CA PHE A 308 -16.96 18.32 4.25
C PHE A 308 -15.50 18.82 4.29
N GLY A 309 -14.62 18.13 5.00
CA GLY A 309 -13.19 18.45 5.06
C GLY A 309 -12.83 19.55 6.05
N ILE A 310 -11.73 20.26 5.81
CA ILE A 310 -11.21 21.29 6.73
C ILE A 310 -11.93 22.63 6.50
N GLY A 311 -12.46 23.22 7.56
CA GLY A 311 -13.14 24.51 7.51
C GLY A 311 -14.07 24.78 8.68
N LYS A 312 -14.96 25.76 8.51
CA LYS A 312 -16.03 26.13 9.44
C LYS A 312 -17.38 25.80 8.84
N PHE A 313 -18.21 25.08 9.60
CA PHE A 313 -19.47 24.52 9.14
C PHE A 313 -20.57 24.86 10.16
N ASP A 314 -21.63 25.54 9.70
CA ASP A 314 -22.84 25.78 10.49
C ASP A 314 -23.92 24.78 10.05
N LEU A 315 -24.19 23.80 10.91
CA LEU A 315 -25.10 22.68 10.62
C LEU A 315 -26.57 23.10 10.47
N LEU A 316 -26.94 24.31 10.90
CA LEU A 316 -28.30 24.82 10.72
C LEU A 316 -28.44 25.76 9.51
N SER A 317 -27.32 26.05 8.84
CA SER A 317 -27.31 26.92 7.67
C SER A 317 -27.88 26.20 6.44
N LYS A 318 -28.70 26.91 5.66
CA LYS A 318 -29.23 26.39 4.38
C LYS A 318 -28.11 25.93 3.43
N LYS A 319 -26.94 26.57 3.51
CA LYS A 319 -25.76 26.23 2.67
C LYS A 319 -25.17 24.87 3.01
N VAL A 320 -25.09 24.49 4.29
CA VAL A 320 -24.56 23.18 4.71
C VAL A 320 -25.61 22.10 4.50
N LEU A 321 -26.87 22.35 4.86
CA LEU A 321 -27.95 21.37 4.69
C LEU A 321 -28.16 20.96 3.23
N LYS A 322 -28.07 21.90 2.28
CA LYS A 322 -28.13 21.59 0.83
C LYS A 322 -26.96 20.73 0.32
N LYS A 323 -25.85 20.67 1.07
CA LYS A 323 -24.66 19.86 0.73
C LYS A 323 -24.68 18.48 1.40
N CYS A 324 -25.61 18.24 2.31
CA CYS A 324 -25.80 16.92 2.93
C CYS A 324 -26.47 15.97 1.94
N LEU A 325 -25.70 15.43 0.99
CA LEU A 325 -26.21 14.56 -0.07
C LEU A 325 -25.70 13.13 0.11
N CYS A 326 -26.57 12.16 -0.12
CA CYS A 326 -26.17 10.76 -0.21
C CYS A 326 -25.11 10.57 -1.32
N PRO A 327 -23.94 9.97 -1.05
CA PRO A 327 -22.90 9.76 -2.06
C PRO A 327 -23.37 8.94 -3.27
N GLU A 328 -24.29 7.98 -3.07
CA GLU A 328 -24.82 7.15 -4.15
C GLU A 328 -26.02 7.79 -4.87
N CYS A 329 -27.10 8.10 -4.17
CA CYS A 329 -28.35 8.54 -4.81
C CYS A 329 -28.54 10.06 -4.88
N LYS A 330 -27.62 10.85 -4.31
CA LYS A 330 -27.66 12.31 -4.30
C LYS A 330 -28.89 12.97 -3.66
N LYS A 331 -29.79 12.21 -3.01
CA LYS A 331 -30.89 12.79 -2.21
C LYS A 331 -30.33 13.54 -1.00
N ILE A 332 -30.99 14.62 -0.63
CA ILE A 332 -30.68 15.40 0.58
C ILE A 332 -30.98 14.53 1.81
N LEU A 333 -30.05 14.53 2.76
CA LEU A 333 -30.12 13.82 4.02
C LEU A 333 -30.04 14.82 5.17
N ASP A 334 -30.75 14.52 6.26
CA ASP A 334 -30.60 15.29 7.49
C ASP A 334 -29.31 14.90 8.20
N PRO A 335 -28.51 15.87 8.69
CA PRO A 335 -27.27 15.56 9.40
C PRO A 335 -27.58 14.91 10.74
N GLU A 336 -27.04 13.72 11.01
CA GLU A 336 -27.28 13.01 12.28
C GLU A 336 -26.03 12.97 13.16
N LYS A 337 -24.91 12.51 12.61
CA LYS A 337 -23.71 12.19 13.39
C LYS A 337 -22.49 12.96 12.87
N PRO A 338 -22.21 14.14 13.45
CA PRO A 338 -20.99 14.89 13.19
C PRO A 338 -19.78 14.00 13.50
N ALA A 339 -18.83 13.93 12.58
CA ALA A 339 -17.64 13.12 12.73
C ALA A 339 -16.38 13.89 12.33
N PHE A 340 -15.27 13.57 12.97
CA PHE A 340 -13.99 14.23 12.79
C PHE A 340 -12.94 13.17 12.46
N PHE A 341 -12.04 13.48 11.54
CA PHE A 341 -10.92 12.60 11.22
C PHE A 341 -9.69 13.44 10.92
N ASN A 342 -8.54 13.05 11.46
CA ASN A 342 -7.26 13.68 11.17
C ASN A 342 -7.28 15.23 11.21
N CYS A 343 -7.92 15.82 12.23
CA CYS A 343 -8.01 17.26 12.40
C CYS A 343 -8.02 17.68 13.87
N GLN A 344 -7.73 18.95 14.13
CA GLN A 344 -8.16 19.59 15.36
C GLN A 344 -9.52 20.22 15.12
N TRP A 345 -10.46 20.02 16.04
CA TRP A 345 -11.82 20.52 15.91
C TRP A 345 -12.33 21.15 17.19
N LYS A 346 -13.24 22.10 17.06
CA LYS A 346 -14.04 22.63 18.16
C LYS A 346 -15.46 22.89 17.67
N PHE A 347 -16.41 22.92 18.57
CA PHE A 347 -17.78 23.29 18.30
C PHE A 347 -18.22 24.42 19.20
N GLN A 348 -19.15 25.20 18.67
CA GLN A 348 -19.86 26.23 19.40
C GLN A 348 -21.34 26.13 19.02
N GLY A 349 -22.21 26.04 20.02
CA GLY A 349 -23.64 26.02 19.83
C GLY A 349 -24.40 26.76 20.92
N VAL A 350 -25.65 27.08 20.62
CA VAL A 350 -26.59 27.71 21.57
C VAL A 350 -27.85 26.88 21.56
N LYS A 351 -28.18 26.23 22.69
CA LYS A 351 -29.44 25.49 22.85
C LYS A 351 -30.56 26.40 23.32
N LYS A 352 -31.77 26.12 22.87
CA LYS A 352 -33.00 26.71 23.41
C LYS A 352 -33.46 25.85 24.59
N GLU A 353 -33.41 26.37 25.81
CA GLU A 353 -33.95 25.69 26.99
C GLU A 353 -35.23 26.42 27.44
N LYS A 354 -36.30 25.67 27.69
CA LYS A 354 -37.52 26.18 28.34
C LYS A 354 -37.34 25.98 29.84
N GLU A 355 -37.17 27.08 30.57
CA GLU A 355 -37.08 27.06 32.03
C GLU A 355 -38.11 28.06 32.59
N LYS A 356 -39.17 27.55 33.22
CA LYS A 356 -40.24 28.36 33.85
C LYS A 356 -40.82 29.43 32.92
N GLU A 357 -41.37 29.01 31.78
CA GLU A 357 -42.07 29.85 30.79
C GLU A 357 -41.24 30.95 30.09
N LYS A 358 -39.94 31.10 30.40
CA LYS A 358 -39.03 32.03 29.70
C LYS A 358 -38.04 31.24 28.84
N LEU A 359 -37.92 31.60 27.55
CA LEU A 359 -36.88 31.06 26.68
C LEU A 359 -35.51 31.59 27.12
N LYS A 360 -34.65 30.71 27.65
CA LYS A 360 -33.24 31.03 27.90
C LYS A 360 -32.34 30.34 26.88
N ASN A 361 -31.27 31.03 26.51
CA ASN A 361 -30.27 30.53 25.57
C ASN A 361 -29.04 30.04 26.34
N LYS A 362 -28.73 28.75 26.26
CA LYS A 362 -27.53 28.20 26.90
C LYS A 362 -26.43 27.98 25.86
N LYS A 363 -25.27 28.60 26.09
CA LYS A 363 -24.12 28.55 25.18
C LYS A 363 -23.23 27.36 25.54
N PHE A 364 -22.91 26.55 24.55
CA PHE A 364 -21.97 25.43 24.62
C PHE A 364 -20.76 25.73 23.75
N ILE A 365 -19.57 25.55 24.30
CA ILE A 365 -18.32 25.64 23.58
C ILE A 365 -17.36 24.60 24.16
N ASN A 366 -16.61 23.92 23.31
CA ASN A 366 -15.48 23.12 23.76
C ASN A 366 -14.17 23.82 23.37
N GLN A 367 -13.10 23.43 24.06
CA GLN A 367 -11.75 23.70 23.61
C GLN A 367 -11.44 22.91 22.34
N TRP A 368 -10.37 23.28 21.65
CA TRP A 368 -9.86 22.51 20.53
C TRP A 368 -9.54 21.08 20.98
N LYS A 369 -10.23 20.12 20.38
CA LYS A 369 -9.99 18.69 20.54
C LYS A 369 -9.22 18.19 19.34
N LYS A 370 -8.27 17.30 19.57
CA LYS A 370 -7.58 16.59 18.51
C LYS A 370 -8.35 15.31 18.23
N SER A 371 -8.67 15.06 16.96
CA SER A 371 -9.24 13.80 16.51
C SER A 371 -8.23 13.17 15.58
N ASP A 372 -7.59 12.11 16.10
CA ASP A 372 -6.59 11.36 15.38
C ASP A 372 -7.21 10.29 14.48
N GLU A 373 -8.27 9.64 14.98
CA GLU A 373 -9.07 8.61 14.32
C GLU A 373 -10.44 9.16 13.88
N TYR A 374 -11.24 8.36 13.18
CA TYR A 374 -12.61 8.76 12.79
C TYR A 374 -13.52 8.71 14.01
N GLU A 375 -13.79 9.87 14.60
CA GLU A 375 -14.54 10.00 15.84
C GLU A 375 -15.92 10.61 15.58
N ILE A 376 -16.98 9.90 15.99
CA ILE A 376 -18.34 10.44 15.99
C ILE A 376 -18.57 11.25 17.26
N TYR A 377 -19.00 12.50 17.12
CA TYR A 377 -19.36 13.35 18.23
C TYR A 377 -20.87 13.36 18.47
N GLN A 378 -21.28 12.92 19.66
CA GLN A 378 -22.68 12.92 20.07
C GLN A 378 -23.10 14.32 20.53
N VAL A 379 -23.87 15.02 19.71
CA VAL A 379 -24.39 16.38 19.99
C VAL A 379 -25.89 16.40 20.31
N GLY A 380 -26.56 15.24 20.23
CA GLY A 380 -28.02 15.12 20.30
C GLY A 380 -28.69 15.48 18.97
N GLU A 381 -29.99 15.78 18.99
CA GLU A 381 -30.74 16.15 17.78
C GLU A 381 -30.19 17.43 17.13
N ILE A 382 -30.03 17.40 15.80
CA ILE A 382 -29.46 18.50 15.00
C ILE A 382 -30.59 19.17 14.22
N ASN A 383 -31.39 20.00 14.90
CA ASN A 383 -32.47 20.75 14.28
C ASN A 383 -32.63 22.14 14.94
N LYS A 384 -33.48 22.99 14.34
CA LYS A 384 -33.71 24.37 14.81
C LYS A 384 -34.58 24.47 16.07
N ASP A 385 -35.22 23.38 16.46
CA ASP A 385 -36.07 23.34 17.66
C ASP A 385 -35.20 23.22 18.90
N TYR A 386 -34.11 22.44 18.83
CA TYR A 386 -33.16 22.25 19.91
C TYR A 386 -32.00 23.26 19.89
N TRP A 387 -31.50 23.62 18.70
CA TRP A 387 -30.35 24.54 18.55
C TRP A 387 -30.75 25.85 17.87
N LYS A 388 -30.37 26.98 18.48
CA LYS A 388 -30.41 28.31 17.84
C LYS A 388 -29.23 28.50 16.88
N SER A 389 -28.08 27.92 17.20
CA SER A 389 -26.89 27.85 16.35
C SER A 389 -26.10 26.60 16.70
N LEU A 390 -25.52 25.92 15.70
CA LEU A 390 -24.59 24.81 15.94
C LEU A 390 -23.51 24.82 14.86
N SER A 391 -22.29 25.18 15.26
CA SER A 391 -21.16 25.32 14.35
C SER A 391 -19.97 24.48 14.78
N PHE A 392 -19.31 23.88 13.81
CA PHE A 392 -18.06 23.15 13.96
C PHE A 392 -16.95 23.86 13.19
N GLN A 393 -15.77 23.90 13.79
CA GLN A 393 -14.55 24.41 13.17
C GLN A 393 -13.52 23.31 13.20
N THR A 394 -12.82 23.13 12.09
CA THR A 394 -11.77 22.15 11.92
C THR A 394 -10.54 22.83 11.31
N LYS A 395 -9.36 22.39 11.71
CA LYS A 395 -8.08 22.81 11.14
C LYS A 395 -7.13 21.62 11.06
N LYS A 396 -6.12 21.74 10.21
CA LYS A 396 -5.03 20.75 10.15
C LYS A 396 -4.37 20.68 11.53
N LYS A 397 -3.96 19.47 11.91
CA LYS A 397 -3.30 19.22 13.18
C LYS A 397 -1.99 19.99 13.31
#